data_AF-A0A3A8Q312-F1
#
_entry.id   AF-A0A3A8Q312-F1
#
_cell.length_a   1.000
_cell.length_b   1.000
_cell.length_c   1.000
_cell.angle_alpha   90.00
_cell.angle_beta   90.00
_cell.angle_gamma   90.00
#
_symmetry.space_group_name_H-M   'P 1'
#
loop_
_entity.id
_entity.type
_entity.pdbx_description
1 polymer ?
#
loop_
_entity_poly.entity_id
_entity_poly.type
_entity_poly.pdbx_seq_one_letter_code
_entity_poly.pdbx_strand_id
1 'polypeptide(L)'
;MFAGVERSPIGTEAAANVFRTHAPNDVQLFPITVEGESARYFIINATKTVDCIDEAKCREVQHHTENDPFPEHAGEYRWIYGLRIDPSKVGGAHVFRPRKFKTAFIVSEEIKAALEAVGNLGVSFERVTGPRSAHPE
;
A
#
# COMPACT_ATOMS: atom_id res chain seq x y z
N MET A 1 -16.55 -0.01 -13.57
CA MET A 1 -16.29 -0.24 -12.13
C MET A 1 -14.82 -0.62 -11.98
N PHE A 2 -14.02 0.15 -11.25
CA PHE A 2 -12.62 -0.21 -11.01
C PHE A 2 -12.55 -1.21 -9.87
N ALA A 3 -12.69 -2.51 -10.18
CA ALA A 3 -12.51 -3.57 -9.18
C ALA A 3 -11.06 -3.53 -8.65
N GLY A 4 -10.88 -3.54 -7.32
CA GLY A 4 -9.55 -3.51 -6.68
C GLY A 4 -8.98 -2.11 -6.37
N VAL A 5 -9.76 -1.04 -6.55
CA VAL A 5 -9.35 0.33 -6.15
C VAL A 5 -9.63 0.63 -4.67
N GLU A 6 -10.15 -0.33 -3.91
CA GLU A 6 -10.30 -0.20 -2.46
C GLU A 6 -8.98 0.27 -1.83
N ARG A 7 -9.01 1.48 -1.25
CA ARG A 7 -7.85 2.15 -0.65
C ARG A 7 -6.68 2.41 -1.60
N SER A 8 -6.94 2.70 -2.89
CA SER A 8 -5.91 3.30 -3.74
C SER A 8 -5.71 4.77 -3.38
N PRO A 9 -4.46 5.21 -3.17
CA PRO A 9 -4.20 6.60 -2.86
C PRO A 9 -4.71 7.51 -3.98
N ILE A 10 -5.36 8.59 -3.58
CA ILE A 10 -5.61 9.75 -4.44
C ILE A 10 -4.59 10.79 -4.03
N GLY A 11 -3.76 11.23 -4.98
CA GLY A 11 -2.69 12.19 -4.74
C GLY A 11 -2.81 13.42 -5.61
N THR A 12 -2.15 14.50 -5.18
CA THR A 12 -1.94 15.70 -5.98
C THR A 12 -1.00 15.40 -7.16
N GLU A 13 -0.90 16.33 -8.10
CA GLU A 13 0.08 16.23 -9.19
C GLU A 13 1.53 16.10 -8.70
N ALA A 14 1.89 16.78 -7.59
CA ALA A 14 3.22 16.67 -7.01
C ALA A 14 3.51 15.24 -6.50
N ALA A 15 2.57 14.63 -5.78
CA ALA A 15 2.70 13.24 -5.36
C ALA A 15 2.76 12.28 -6.56
N ALA A 16 1.89 12.47 -7.55
CA ALA A 16 1.88 11.66 -8.78
C ALA A 16 3.20 11.75 -9.56
N ASN A 17 3.85 12.92 -9.57
CA ASN A 17 5.14 13.11 -10.22
C ASN A 17 6.27 12.31 -9.55
N VAL A 18 6.23 12.11 -8.23
CA VAL A 18 7.20 11.24 -7.53
C VAL A 18 7.11 9.83 -8.10
N PHE A 19 5.91 9.25 -8.15
CA PHE A 19 5.72 7.90 -8.69
C PHE A 19 6.09 7.80 -10.17
N ARG A 20 5.75 8.82 -10.98
CA ARG A 20 6.11 8.87 -12.40
C ARG A 20 7.62 8.87 -12.61
N THR A 21 8.36 9.55 -11.74
CA THR A 21 9.81 9.70 -11.86
C THR A 21 10.54 8.44 -11.39
N HIS A 22 10.15 7.91 -10.23
CA HIS A 22 10.92 6.88 -9.54
C HIS A 22 10.42 5.46 -9.79
N ALA A 23 9.15 5.27 -10.15
CA ALA A 23 8.57 3.94 -10.33
C ALA A 23 7.54 3.86 -11.49
N PRO A 24 7.88 4.36 -12.70
CA PRO A 24 6.92 4.44 -13.81
C PRO A 24 6.37 3.08 -14.26
N ASN A 25 7.13 2.00 -14.05
CA ASN A 25 6.73 0.64 -14.42
C ASN A 25 5.92 -0.08 -13.32
N ASP A 26 5.80 0.53 -12.14
CA ASP A 26 5.11 -0.07 -11.01
C ASP A 26 3.75 0.60 -10.74
N VAL A 27 3.48 1.75 -11.36
CA VAL A 27 2.22 2.48 -11.20
C VAL A 27 1.51 2.79 -12.51
N GLN A 28 0.19 2.91 -12.43
CA GLN A 28 -0.63 3.64 -13.38
C GLN A 28 -1.19 4.88 -12.67
N LEU A 29 -1.15 6.02 -13.36
CA LEU A 29 -1.62 7.30 -12.84
C LEU A 29 -2.84 7.73 -13.67
N PHE A 30 -4.02 7.72 -13.07
CA PHE A 30 -5.25 8.12 -13.75
C PHE A 30 -5.65 9.52 -13.31
N PRO A 31 -5.64 10.53 -14.21
CA PRO A 31 -6.08 11.87 -13.85
C PRO A 31 -7.57 11.85 -13.52
N ILE A 32 -7.94 12.55 -12.45
CA ILE A 32 -9.33 12.72 -12.02
C ILE A 32 -9.60 14.18 -11.64
N THR A 33 -10.87 14.56 -11.69
CA THR A 33 -11.37 15.80 -11.12
C THR A 33 -12.07 15.48 -9.81
N VAL A 34 -11.78 16.27 -8.77
CA VAL A 34 -12.46 16.19 -7.48
C VAL A 34 -13.40 17.39 -7.40
N GLU A 35 -14.69 17.13 -7.13
CA GLU A 35 -15.67 18.20 -7.01
C GLU A 35 -15.30 19.15 -5.86
N GLY A 36 -15.40 20.46 -6.11
CA GLY A 36 -15.01 21.51 -5.15
C GLY A 36 -13.52 21.85 -5.13
N GLU A 37 -12.68 21.08 -5.83
CA GLU A 37 -11.25 21.35 -5.93
C GLU A 37 -10.87 21.87 -7.33
N SER A 38 -10.04 22.91 -7.36
CA SER A 38 -9.51 23.47 -8.62
C SER A 38 -8.23 22.76 -9.08
N ALA A 39 -7.55 22.06 -8.16
CA ALA A 39 -6.32 21.34 -8.44
C ALA A 39 -6.59 20.00 -9.16
N ARG A 40 -5.59 19.51 -9.90
CA ARG A 40 -5.63 18.20 -10.55
C ARG A 40 -5.18 17.10 -9.58
N TYR A 41 -5.95 16.02 -9.54
CA TYR A 41 -5.67 14.85 -8.73
C TYR A 41 -5.47 13.61 -9.60
N PHE A 42 -4.86 12.59 -9.01
CA PHE A 42 -4.60 11.31 -9.67
C PHE A 42 -4.96 10.15 -8.75
N ILE A 43 -5.63 9.14 -9.31
CA ILE A 43 -5.63 7.81 -8.70
C ILE A 43 -4.27 7.18 -8.98
N ILE A 44 -3.61 6.73 -7.91
CA ILE A 44 -2.29 6.09 -7.96
C ILE A 44 -2.50 4.59 -7.81
N ASN A 45 -2.56 3.88 -8.93
CA ASN A 45 -2.77 2.44 -8.95
C ASN A 45 -1.42 1.71 -8.99
N ALA A 46 -1.15 0.84 -8.01
CA ALA A 46 -0.02 -0.08 -8.09
C ALA A 46 -0.34 -1.21 -9.07
N THR A 47 0.55 -1.47 -10.01
CA THR A 47 0.38 -2.52 -11.04
C THR A 47 0.94 -3.87 -10.58
N LYS A 48 1.83 -3.86 -9.58
CA LYS A 48 2.49 -5.06 -9.06
C LYS A 48 1.79 -5.57 -7.81
N THR A 49 1.65 -6.89 -7.77
CA THR A 49 1.12 -7.64 -6.63
C THR A 49 2.13 -8.70 -6.22
N VAL A 50 2.53 -8.73 -4.95
CA VAL A 50 3.63 -9.57 -4.46
C VAL A 50 3.17 -10.43 -3.28
N ASP A 51 3.51 -11.73 -3.29
CA ASP A 51 3.24 -12.64 -2.18
C ASP A 51 4.39 -12.61 -1.15
N CYS A 52 4.46 -11.52 -0.39
CA CYS A 52 5.61 -11.21 0.48
C CYS A 52 5.27 -11.10 1.97
N ILE A 53 4.06 -11.40 2.42
CA ILE A 53 3.70 -11.25 3.84
C ILE A 53 4.48 -12.27 4.67
N ASP A 54 5.07 -11.80 5.77
CA ASP A 54 5.75 -12.64 6.77
C ASP A 54 4.86 -12.70 8.02
N GLU A 55 3.87 -13.60 7.99
CA GLU A 55 2.89 -13.75 9.07
C GLU A 55 3.53 -13.97 10.44
N ALA A 56 4.64 -14.71 10.48
CA ALA A 56 5.36 -15.02 11.72
C ALA A 56 5.95 -13.77 12.39
N LYS A 57 6.15 -12.69 11.64
CA LYS A 57 6.67 -11.41 12.16
C LYS A 57 5.59 -10.33 12.29
N CYS A 58 4.41 -10.52 11.72
CA CYS A 58 3.27 -9.62 11.95
C CYS A 58 2.93 -9.58 13.45
N ARG A 59 2.41 -8.44 13.93
CA ARG A 59 1.99 -8.35 15.35
C ARG A 59 0.82 -9.26 15.64
N GLU A 60 -0.15 -9.28 14.73
CA GLU A 60 -1.33 -10.13 14.83
C GLU A 60 -1.90 -10.33 13.43
N VAL A 61 -2.33 -11.55 13.14
CA VAL A 61 -2.98 -11.92 11.88
C VAL A 61 -4.33 -12.55 12.21
N GLN A 62 -5.39 -11.94 11.71
CA GLN A 62 -6.76 -12.42 11.84
C GLN A 62 -7.22 -12.99 10.51
N HIS A 63 -7.74 -14.22 10.55
CA HIS A 63 -8.35 -14.87 9.40
C HIS A 63 -9.86 -14.94 9.58
N HIS A 64 -10.58 -14.96 8.47
CA HIS A 64 -11.99 -15.31 8.48
C HIS A 64 -12.18 -16.76 8.92
N THR A 65 -13.15 -16.98 9.81
CA THR A 65 -13.49 -18.33 10.29
C THR A 65 -14.61 -18.93 9.44
N GLU A 66 -14.76 -20.25 9.47
CA GLU A 66 -15.87 -20.94 8.79
C GLU A 66 -17.26 -20.55 9.35
N ASN A 67 -17.30 -19.98 10.56
CA ASN A 67 -18.51 -19.49 11.20
C ASN A 67 -18.79 -18.01 10.90
N ASP A 68 -17.93 -17.33 10.15
CA ASP A 68 -18.17 -15.95 9.74
C ASP A 68 -19.35 -15.88 8.74
N PRO A 69 -20.04 -14.72 8.61
CA PRO A 69 -21.20 -14.58 7.72
C PRO A 69 -20.94 -14.90 6.23
N PHE A 70 -19.67 -14.98 5.83
CA PHE A 70 -19.21 -15.23 4.47
C PHE A 70 -18.16 -16.37 4.47
N PRO A 71 -18.60 -17.64 4.49
CA PRO A 71 -17.71 -18.79 4.58
C PRO A 71 -16.81 -18.97 3.36
N GLU A 72 -17.13 -18.35 2.21
CA GLU A 72 -16.28 -18.32 1.01
C GLU A 72 -14.92 -17.65 1.25
N HIS A 73 -14.80 -16.82 2.28
CA HIS A 73 -13.57 -16.15 2.69
C HIS A 73 -12.81 -16.91 3.78
N ALA A 74 -13.27 -18.09 4.21
CA ALA A 74 -12.64 -18.83 5.29
C ALA A 74 -11.15 -19.08 4.99
N GLY A 75 -10.29 -18.73 5.96
CA GLY A 75 -8.82 -18.79 5.81
C GLY A 75 -8.18 -17.58 5.10
N GLU A 76 -8.95 -16.71 4.45
CA GLU A 76 -8.44 -15.42 3.93
C GLU A 76 -8.16 -14.44 5.08
N TYR A 77 -7.28 -13.46 4.84
CA TYR A 77 -7.00 -12.44 5.84
C TYR A 77 -8.22 -11.55 6.03
N ARG A 78 -8.72 -11.52 7.26
CA ARG A 78 -9.68 -10.53 7.73
C ARG A 78 -8.98 -9.22 8.06
N TRP A 79 -7.88 -9.29 8.82
CA TRP A 79 -7.10 -8.13 9.21
C TRP A 79 -5.67 -8.49 9.61
N ILE A 80 -4.73 -7.56 9.43
CA ILE A 80 -3.34 -7.69 9.89
C ILE A 80 -2.98 -6.45 10.68
N TYR A 81 -2.53 -6.62 11.92
CA TYR A 81 -1.93 -5.55 12.71
C TYR A 81 -0.41 -5.65 12.66
N GLY A 82 0.26 -4.50 12.54
CA GLY A 82 1.73 -4.41 12.49
C GLY A 82 2.30 -5.27 11.36
N LEU A 83 1.85 -5.00 10.13
CA LEU A 83 2.21 -5.76 8.93
C LEU A 83 3.73 -5.88 8.78
N ARG A 84 4.19 -7.10 8.51
CA ARG A 84 5.58 -7.37 8.12
C ARG A 84 5.63 -8.10 6.79
N ILE A 85 6.67 -7.78 6.03
CA ILE A 85 6.97 -8.44 4.76
C ILE A 85 8.36 -9.07 4.81
N ASP A 86 8.54 -10.11 4.00
CA ASP A 86 9.84 -10.67 3.64
C ASP A 86 10.41 -9.89 2.44
N PRO A 87 11.44 -9.04 2.63
CA PRO A 87 12.00 -8.23 1.56
C PRO A 87 12.63 -9.07 0.43
N SER A 88 13.05 -10.31 0.72
CA SER A 88 13.65 -11.19 -0.29
C SER A 88 12.66 -11.58 -1.39
N LYS A 89 11.36 -11.49 -1.11
CA LYS A 89 10.27 -11.81 -2.05
C LYS A 89 9.80 -10.60 -2.87
N VAL A 90 10.23 -9.39 -2.54
CA VAL A 90 9.80 -8.14 -3.20
C VAL A 90 10.41 -7.99 -4.59
N GLY A 91 11.60 -8.57 -4.80
CA GLY A 91 12.36 -8.38 -6.03
C GLY A 91 12.71 -6.91 -6.23
N GLY A 92 12.61 -6.41 -7.46
CA GLY A 92 12.89 -5.01 -7.82
C GLY A 92 11.67 -4.09 -7.82
N ALA A 93 10.56 -4.46 -7.18
CA ALA A 93 9.38 -3.60 -7.12
C ALA A 93 9.57 -2.48 -6.09
N HIS A 94 9.39 -1.24 -6.52
CA HIS A 94 9.40 -0.05 -5.68
C HIS A 94 8.00 0.32 -5.19
N VAL A 95 6.95 -0.08 -5.91
CA VAL A 95 5.55 0.14 -5.52
C VAL A 95 4.73 -1.13 -5.79
N PHE A 96 4.03 -1.64 -4.78
CA PHE A 96 3.24 -2.86 -4.93
C PHE A 96 2.17 -3.01 -3.84
N ARG A 97 1.23 -3.93 -4.07
CA ARG A 97 0.31 -4.43 -3.03
C ARG A 97 0.65 -5.87 -2.63
N PRO A 98 0.50 -6.25 -1.36
CA PRO A 98 0.56 -7.67 -0.98
C PRO A 98 -0.58 -8.47 -1.62
N ARG A 99 -0.27 -9.68 -2.12
CA ARG A 99 -1.22 -10.53 -2.86
C ARG A 99 -2.52 -10.81 -2.11
N LYS A 100 -2.39 -11.21 -0.86
CA LYS A 100 -3.50 -11.68 -0.02
C LYS A 100 -4.08 -10.59 0.88
N PHE A 101 -3.41 -9.43 1.03
CA PHE A 101 -3.86 -8.31 1.86
C PHE A 101 -3.79 -6.99 1.08
N LYS A 102 -4.78 -6.79 0.19
CA LYS A 102 -4.77 -5.67 -0.77
C LYS A 102 -5.02 -4.31 -0.15
N THR A 103 -5.41 -4.24 1.12
CA THR A 103 -5.53 -2.99 1.89
C THR A 103 -4.23 -2.19 1.95
N ALA A 104 -3.07 -2.86 2.02
CA ALA A 104 -1.78 -2.19 2.11
C ALA A 104 -1.28 -1.71 0.74
N PHE A 105 -0.66 -0.52 0.73
CA PHE A 105 0.04 0.06 -0.42
C PHE A 105 1.50 0.26 0.00
N ILE A 106 2.40 -0.56 -0.52
CA ILE A 106 3.80 -0.60 -0.09
C ILE A 106 4.65 0.19 -1.08
N VAL A 107 5.53 1.03 -0.54
CA VAL A 107 6.52 1.80 -1.29
C VAL A 107 7.92 1.54 -0.75
N SER A 108 8.94 1.63 -1.60
CA SER A 108 10.34 1.59 -1.18
C SER A 108 10.72 2.84 -0.37
N GLU A 109 11.83 2.76 0.37
CA GLU A 109 12.35 3.93 1.11
C GLU A 109 12.66 5.12 0.19
N GLU A 110 13.15 4.86 -1.03
CA GLU A 110 13.37 5.91 -2.03
C GLU A 110 12.10 6.70 -2.37
N ILE A 111 10.98 6.00 -2.62
CA ILE A 111 9.69 6.63 -2.91
C ILE A 111 9.18 7.38 -1.69
N LYS A 112 9.28 6.77 -0.49
CA LYS A 112 8.92 7.43 0.77
C LYS A 112 9.69 8.74 0.94
N ALA A 113 11.02 8.72 0.80
CA ALA A 113 11.86 9.89 0.96
C ALA A 113 11.52 10.99 -0.05
N ALA A 114 11.24 10.62 -1.30
CA ALA A 114 10.80 11.57 -2.32
C ALA A 114 9.42 12.18 -2.01
N LEU A 115 8.47 11.40 -1.48
CA LEU A 115 7.18 11.91 -1.02
C LEU A 115 7.32 12.83 0.20
N GLU A 116 8.17 12.49 1.16
CA GLU A 116 8.46 13.33 2.33
C GLU A 116 9.12 14.65 1.94
N ALA A 117 10.01 14.64 0.93
CA ALA A 117 10.66 15.84 0.41
C ALA A 117 9.70 16.82 -0.29
N VAL A 118 8.58 16.34 -0.85
CA VAL A 118 7.53 17.21 -1.40
C VAL A 118 6.84 18.03 -0.30
N GLY A 119 6.63 17.43 0.88
CA GLY A 119 5.94 18.05 2.01
C GLY A 119 4.43 18.25 1.81
N ASN A 120 3.70 18.50 2.89
CA ASN A 120 2.26 18.84 2.88
C ASN A 120 1.33 17.85 2.14
N LEU A 121 1.68 16.57 2.07
CA LEU A 121 0.87 15.54 1.40
C LEU A 121 -0.12 14.81 2.33
N GLY A 122 -0.04 15.03 3.66
CA GLY A 122 -0.85 14.30 4.64
C GLY A 122 -0.56 12.79 4.70
N VAL A 123 0.62 12.37 4.23
CA VAL A 123 1.03 10.96 4.23
C VAL A 123 1.63 10.55 5.57
N SER A 124 1.34 9.32 5.99
CA SER A 124 2.04 8.64 7.09
C SER A 124 2.57 7.30 6.58
N PHE A 125 3.72 6.89 7.10
CA PHE A 125 4.38 5.65 6.70
C PHE A 125 4.66 4.79 7.92
N GLU A 126 4.26 3.52 7.83
CA GLU A 126 4.67 2.49 8.78
C GLU A 126 5.77 1.63 8.16
N ARG A 127 6.88 1.44 8.87
CA ARG A 127 7.94 0.54 8.43
C ARG A 127 7.49 -0.92 8.56
N VAL A 128 7.47 -1.64 7.45
CA VAL A 128 7.07 -3.07 7.36
C VAL A 128 8.24 -4.06 7.24
N THR A 129 9.49 -3.57 7.25
CA THR A 129 10.70 -4.40 7.21
C THR A 129 11.53 -4.22 8.47
N GLY A 130 12.47 -5.14 8.73
CA GLY A 130 13.34 -5.09 9.90
C GLY A 130 12.64 -5.34 11.25
N PRO A 131 13.37 -5.25 12.37
CA PRO A 131 12.82 -5.44 13.70
C PRO A 131 11.84 -4.31 14.04
N ARG A 132 10.77 -4.65 14.78
CA ARG A 132 9.84 -3.64 15.30
C ARG A 132 10.56 -2.80 16.35
N SER A 133 10.59 -1.48 16.17
CA SER A 133 11.04 -0.58 17.24
C SER A 133 10.14 -0.75 18.46
N ALA A 134 10.73 -0.90 19.65
CA ALA A 134 10.01 -1.17 20.89
C ALA A 134 9.25 0.03 21.46
N HIS A 135 9.18 1.16 20.74
CA HIS A 135 8.46 2.34 21.19
C HIS A 135 6.97 2.21 20.87
N PRO A 136 6.08 2.30 21.87
CA PRO A 136 4.67 2.54 21.63
C PRO A 136 4.50 3.98 21.15
N GLU A 137 3.78 4.14 20.04
CA GLU A 137 3.08 5.40 19.72
C GLU A 137 1.84 5.54 20.61
#